data_AF-A0A963JJN2-F1
#
_entry.id   AF-A0A963JJN2-F1
#
_cell.length_a   1.000
_cell.length_b   1.000
_cell.length_c   1.000
_cell.angle_alpha   90.00
_cell.angle_beta   90.00
_cell.angle_gamma   90.00
#
_symmetry.space_group_name_H-M   'P 1'
#
loop_
_entity.id
_entity.type
_entity.pdbx_description
1 polymer ?
#
loop_
_entity_poly.entity_id
_entity_poly.type
_entity_poly.pdbx_seq_one_letter_code
_entity_poly.pdbx_strand_id
1 'polypeptide(L)' 'MTTYKVKPDATGKCHIFMLENNGNLRKISNTSGEVHAHGSIFKAQKRSDGKCCVFRTADGPGGQGDRELVLVQD' A
#
# COMPACT_ATOMS: atom_id res chain seq x y z
N MET A 1 13.69 -5.16 9.12
CA MET A 1 12.83 -4.05 8.66
C MET A 1 11.96 -4.58 7.54
N THR A 2 10.65 -4.67 7.73
CA THR A 2 9.74 -5.20 6.69
C THR A 2 9.68 -4.20 5.53
N THR A 3 10.04 -4.64 4.33
CA THR A 3 9.99 -3.79 3.14
C THR A 3 8.67 -4.01 2.43
N TYR A 4 7.94 -2.93 2.14
CA TYR A 4 6.71 -2.98 1.37
C TYR A 4 6.94 -2.34 0.00
N LYS A 5 6.30 -2.93 -1.02
CA LYS A 5 6.30 -2.43 -2.40
C LYS A 5 4.87 -2.21 -2.86
N VAL A 6 4.69 -1.32 -3.83
CA VAL A 6 3.40 -1.11 -4.50
C VAL A 6 3.55 -1.39 -5.99
N LYS A 7 2.64 -2.19 -6.56
CA LYS A 7 2.63 -2.50 -7.99
C LYS A 7 1.20 -2.48 -8.55
N PRO A 8 0.99 -1.97 -9.78
CA PRO A 8 -0.28 -2.11 -10.47
C PRO A 8 -0.49 -3.55 -10.96
N ASP A 9 -1.74 -4.02 -11.01
CA ASP A 9 -2.10 -5.25 -11.72
C ASP A 9 -2.39 -4.99 -13.20
N ALA A 10 -2.73 -6.05 -13.95
CA ALA A 10 -3.06 -5.98 -15.38
C ALA A 10 -4.27 -5.07 -15.69
N THR A 11 -5.17 -4.86 -14.73
CA THR A 11 -6.31 -3.92 -14.83
C THR A 11 -5.96 -2.49 -14.42
N GLY A 12 -4.72 -2.25 -13.96
CA GLY A 12 -4.22 -0.94 -13.57
C GLY A 12 -4.53 -0.52 -12.13
N LYS A 13 -5.07 -1.42 -11.29
CA LYS A 13 -5.28 -1.19 -9.86
C LYS A 13 -3.99 -1.44 -9.10
N CYS A 14 -3.67 -0.53 -8.18
CA CYS A 14 -2.47 -0.66 -7.36
C CYS A 14 -2.71 -1.62 -6.19
N HIS A 15 -1.72 -2.47 -5.91
CA HIS A 15 -1.73 -3.42 -4.82
C HIS A 15 -0.45 -3.32 -3.98
N ILE A 16 -0.58 -3.69 -2.71
CA ILE A 16 0.49 -3.64 -1.72
C ILE A 16 1.08 -5.04 -1.58
N PHE A 17 2.40 -5.12 -1.68
CA PHE A 17 3.20 -6.33 -1.56
C PHE A 17 4.17 -6.21 -0.39
N MET A 18 4.34 -7.29 0.35
CA MET A 18 5.36 -7.43 1.38
C MET A 18 6.54 -8.21 0.79
N LEU A 19 7.75 -7.70 0.96
CA LEU A 19 8.98 -8.45 0.68
C LEU A 19 9.28 -9.34 1.89
N GLU A 20 9.14 -10.64 1.70
CA GLU A 20 9.46 -11.65 2.70
C GLU A 20 10.98 -11.85 2.80
N ASN A 21 11.45 -12.40 3.92
CA ASN A 21 12.90 -12.62 4.16
C ASN A 21 13.55 -13.58 3.15
N ASN A 22 12.76 -14.40 2.46
CA ASN A 22 13.20 -15.28 1.39
C ASN A 22 13.36 -14.56 0.03
N GLY A 23 13.10 -13.24 -0.03
CA GLY A 23 13.14 -12.44 -1.25
C GLY A 23 11.84 -12.45 -2.08
N ASN A 24 10.81 -13.19 -1.65
CA ASN A 24 9.54 -13.25 -2.37
C ASN A 24 8.66 -12.04 -2.07
N LEU A 25 7.93 -11.57 -3.08
CA LEU A 25 6.90 -10.56 -2.94
C LEU A 25 5.54 -11.22 -2.78
N ARG A 26 4.91 -10.99 -1.64
CA ARG A 26 3.56 -11.49 -1.34
C ARG A 26 2.55 -10.36 -1.36
N LYS A 27 1.49 -10.48 -2.16
CA LYS A 27 0.36 -9.55 -2.12
C LYS A 27 -0.34 -9.63 -0.77
N ILE A 28 -0.45 -8.50 -0.08
CA ILE A 28 -1.12 -8.40 1.23
C ILE A 28 -2.39 -7.55 1.17
N SER A 29 -2.56 -6.73 0.12
CA SER A 29 -3.79 -5.95 -0.09
C SER A 29 -4.94 -6.80 -0.64
N ASN A 30 -6.17 -6.44 -0.26
CA ASN A 30 -7.42 -6.97 -0.80
C ASN A 30 -7.67 -6.55 -2.27
N THR A 31 -8.85 -6.88 -2.79
CA THR A 31 -9.29 -6.55 -4.16
C THR A 31 -9.40 -5.04 -4.43
N SER A 32 -9.57 -4.23 -3.39
CA SER A 32 -9.62 -2.77 -3.46
C SER A 32 -8.26 -2.10 -3.29
N GLY A 33 -7.18 -2.87 -3.11
CA GLY A 33 -5.84 -2.32 -2.86
C GLY A 33 -5.59 -1.91 -1.40
N GLU A 34 -6.46 -2.34 -0.48
CA GLU A 34 -6.39 -2.02 0.95
C GLU A 34 -5.81 -3.16 1.79
N VAL A 35 -5.02 -2.86 2.81
CA VAL A 35 -4.53 -3.82 3.81
C VAL A 35 -4.61 -3.23 5.22
N HIS A 36 -5.10 -4.04 6.17
CA HIS A 36 -5.11 -3.70 7.58
C HIS A 36 -3.86 -4.31 8.22
N ALA A 37 -2.95 -3.47 8.70
CA ALA A 37 -1.71 -3.91 9.32
C ALA A 37 -1.36 -3.01 10.51
N HIS A 38 -0.99 -3.63 11.64
CA HIS A 38 -0.54 -2.93 12.84
C HIS A 38 -1.48 -1.81 13.33
N GLY A 39 -2.80 -2.04 13.29
CA GLY A 39 -3.79 -1.04 13.71
C GLY A 39 -3.90 0.18 12.79
N SER A 40 -3.49 0.04 11.52
CA SER A 40 -3.67 1.06 10.49
C SER A 40 -4.18 0.43 9.22
N ILE A 41 -4.88 1.22 8.42
CA ILE A 41 -5.34 0.84 7.09
C ILE A 41 -4.38 1.48 6.08
N PHE A 42 -3.85 0.68 5.17
CA PHE A 42 -3.01 1.15 4.08
C PHE A 42 -3.75 0.93 2.78
N LYS A 43 -3.84 1.96 1.94
CA LYS A 43 -4.55 1.93 0.67
C LYS A 43 -3.63 2.26 -0.49
N ALA A 44 -3.48 1.34 -1.43
CA ALA A 44 -2.80 1.60 -2.67
C ALA A 44 -3.74 2.26 -3.68
N GLN A 45 -3.33 3.40 -4.22
CA GLN A 45 -4.07 4.13 -5.23
C GLN A 45 -3.14 4.63 -6.32
N LYS A 46 -3.65 4.63 -7.56
CA LYS A 46 -2.95 5.19 -8.71
C LYS A 46 -3.16 6.71 -8.72
N ARG A 47 -2.08 7.46 -8.72
CA ARG A 47 -2.11 8.93 -8.87
C ARG A 47 -2.37 9.33 -10.31
N SER A 48 -2.75 10.58 -10.52
CA SER A 48 -2.97 11.16 -11.84
C SER A 48 -1.72 11.13 -12.74
N ASP A 49 -0.53 11.09 -12.15
CA ASP A 49 0.75 10.92 -12.87
C ASP A 49 1.05 9.47 -13.29
N GLY A 50 0.14 8.53 -12.98
CA GLY A 50 0.24 7.13 -13.36
C GLY A 50 1.00 6.25 -12.38
N LYS A 51 1.66 6.83 -11.37
CA LYS A 51 2.35 6.08 -10.31
C LYS A 51 1.40 5.51 -9.29
N CYS A 52 1.79 4.39 -8.70
CA CYS A 52 1.08 3.81 -7.57
C CYS A 52 1.67 4.35 -6.27
N CYS A 53 0.82 4.84 -5.37
CA CYS A 53 1.20 5.31 -4.04
C CYS A 53 0.36 4.64 -2.97
N VAL A 54 0.85 4.68 -1.73
CA VAL A 54 0.16 4.09 -0.58
C VAL A 54 -0.14 5.15 0.46
N PHE A 55 -1.40 5.22 0.84
CA PHE A 55 -1.91 6.14 1.84
C PHE A 55 -2.15 5.37 3.13
N ARG A 56 -1.73 5.92 4.26
CA ARG A 56 -2.01 5.35 5.58
C ARG A 56 -3.15 6.13 6.21
N THR A 57 -4.24 5.43 6.51
CA THR A 57 -5.36 5.92 7.31
C THR A 57 -5.24 5.32 8.71
N ALA A 58 -5.22 6.18 9.74
CA ALA A 58 -5.26 5.75 11.13
C ALA A 58 -6.69 5.32 11.49
N ASP A 59 -6.84 4.21 12.21
CA ASP A 59 -8.13 3.78 12.76
C ASP A 59 -8.41 4.58 14.03
N GLY A 60 -9.08 5.74 13.91
CA GLY A 60 -9.42 6.57 15.06
C GLY A 60 -10.25 7.81 14.71
N PRO A 61 -11.18 8.25 15.58
CA PRO A 61 -12.08 9.39 15.34
C PRO A 61 -11.40 10.77 15.34
N GLY A 62 -10.07 10.82 15.37
CA GLY A 62 -9.26 12.04 15.23
C GLY A 62 -8.36 11.90 14.02
N GLY A 63 -8.94 12.06 12.82
CA GLY A 63 -8.21 12.08 11.56
C GLY A 63 -7.10 13.13 11.61
N GLN A 64 -5.86 12.68 11.81
CA GLN A 64 -4.69 13.54 11.75
C GLN A 64 -3.70 12.96 10.75
N GLY A 65 -3.97 13.31 9.49
CA GLY A 65 -3.04 13.27 8.37
C GLY A 65 -3.01 11.95 7.62
N ASP A 66 -3.64 11.92 6.44
CA ASP A 66 -3.22 11.09 5.32
C ASP A 66 -1.74 11.37 5.03
N ARG A 67 -0.83 10.72 5.77
CA ARG A 67 0.60 10.78 5.46
C ARG A 67 0.80 9.78 4.31
N GLU A 68 1.13 10.31 3.14
CA GLU A 68 1.62 9.50 2.01
C GLU A 68 2.84 8.71 2.51
N LEU A 69 2.67 7.40 2.69
CA LEU A 69 3.81 6.52 2.80
C LEU A 69 4.20 6.23 1.37
N VAL A 70 5.17 6.97 0.84
CA VAL A 70 5.78 6.65 -0.45
C VAL A 70 6.52 5.33 -0.29
N LEU A 71 5.79 4.22 -0.45
CA LEU A 71 6.38 2.93 -0.68
C LEU A 71 6.97 2.98 -2.09
N VAL A 72 8.27 2.71 -2.18
CA VAL A 72 9.02 2.80 -3.43
C VAL A 72 8.34 1.91 -4.47
N GLN A 73 7.86 2.56 -5.54
CA GLN A 73 7.40 1.86 -6.73
C GLN A 73 8.63 1.28 -7.43
N ASP A 74 8.56 0.00 -7.76
CA ASP A 74 9.57 -0.72 -8.54
C ASP A 74 9.32 -0.54 -10.03
#